data_AF-A0A0U2MFD2-F1
#
_entry.id   AF-A0A0U2MFD2-F1
#
_cell.length_a   1.000
_cell.length_b   1.000
_cell.length_c   1.000
_cell.angle_alpha   90.00
_cell.angle_beta   90.00
_cell.angle_gamma   90.00
#
_symmetry.space_group_name_H-M   'P 1'
#
loop_
_entity.id
_entity.type
_entity.pdbx_description
1 polymer ?
#
loop_
_entity_poly.entity_id
_entity_poly.type
_entity_poly.pdbx_seq_one_letter_code
_entity_poly.pdbx_strand_id
1 'polypeptide(L)'
;MDACWFIESKPAVSGQNADDTSFIGGRPRIPAGVDLPQCRLCGADLTFFYQVAFPAGHVWQSLSMAVFACTSCAHEQYLIPEMLTGVLAGADIPQGFLTQYQRNFRIVVFETRSGEQRMDYTPKIRFNRLELVPSRKTAAKRNKLGGKPNWLLDDESPATYASSVPMKFLMQWIEPPRFDLEDDAPAQIRLGLRGKPEPSRHRYYELFLGNQLYFFGTEAGHEPLVYVITQI
;
A
#
# COMPACT_ATOMS: atom_id res chain seq x y z
N MET A 1 -17.17 -18.56 -3.24
CA MET A 1 -16.22 -18.24 -4.31
C MET A 1 -15.50 -16.98 -3.88
N ASP A 2 -14.16 -17.00 -3.82
CA ASP A 2 -13.39 -15.82 -3.42
C ASP A 2 -13.56 -14.74 -4.49
N ALA A 3 -14.07 -13.58 -4.09
CA ALA A 3 -14.27 -12.48 -5.02
C ALA A 3 -12.91 -11.88 -5.44
N CYS A 4 -12.80 -11.47 -6.70
CA CYS A 4 -11.55 -11.00 -7.30
C CYS A 4 -11.82 -9.85 -8.28
N TRP A 5 -10.96 -8.85 -8.25
CA TRP A 5 -10.98 -7.70 -9.18
C TRP A 5 -9.58 -7.43 -9.70
N PHE A 6 -9.43 -7.31 -11.01
CA PHE A 6 -8.17 -6.84 -11.59
C PHE A 6 -8.05 -5.34 -11.44
N ILE A 7 -6.84 -4.87 -11.15
CA ILE A 7 -6.54 -3.45 -11.03
C ILE A 7 -5.98 -2.97 -12.37
N GLU A 8 -6.63 -1.98 -12.96
CA GLU A 8 -6.17 -1.34 -14.19
C GLU A 8 -5.94 0.16 -13.93
N SER A 9 -4.71 0.62 -14.14
CA SER A 9 -4.37 2.03 -13.99
C SER A 9 -4.61 2.76 -15.31
N LYS A 10 -5.39 3.85 -15.26
CA LYS A 10 -5.63 4.71 -16.42
C LYS A 10 -5.09 6.12 -16.14
N PRO A 11 -4.31 6.69 -17.08
CA PRO A 11 -3.98 8.11 -17.03
C PRO A 11 -5.26 8.93 -16.92
N ALA A 12 -5.29 9.86 -15.98
CA ALA A 12 -6.47 10.69 -15.80
C ALA A 12 -6.51 11.76 -16.91
N VAL A 13 -7.62 11.82 -17.65
CA VAL A 13 -7.87 12.85 -18.68
C VAL A 13 -8.19 14.21 -18.04
N SER A 14 -8.62 14.19 -16.77
CA SER A 14 -8.94 15.36 -15.95
C SER A 14 -8.28 15.22 -14.58
N GLY A 15 -8.19 16.31 -13.82
CA GLY A 15 -7.76 16.24 -12.43
C GLY A 15 -8.64 15.33 -11.57
N GLN A 16 -8.13 14.99 -10.38
CA GLN A 16 -8.85 14.21 -9.38
C GLN A 16 -10.16 14.89 -8.98
N ASN A 17 -11.22 14.11 -8.83
CA ASN A 17 -12.53 14.57 -8.36
C ASN A 17 -12.92 13.94 -7.02
N ALA A 18 -14.03 14.44 -6.44
CA ALA A 18 -14.53 14.01 -5.14
C ALA A 18 -15.11 12.58 -5.13
N ASP A 19 -15.35 11.95 -6.29
CA ASP A 19 -15.89 10.60 -6.40
C ASP A 19 -14.80 9.55 -6.61
N ASP A 20 -13.57 9.98 -6.91
CA ASP A 20 -12.42 9.09 -7.06
C ASP A 20 -12.08 8.45 -5.71
N THR A 21 -12.30 7.15 -5.59
CA THR A 21 -12.07 6.38 -4.34
C THR A 21 -10.93 5.37 -4.44
N SER A 22 -10.57 4.97 -5.66
CA SER A 22 -9.40 4.13 -5.98
C SER A 22 -8.52 4.82 -7.02
N PHE A 23 -7.28 5.15 -6.65
CA PHE A 23 -6.38 5.96 -7.47
C PHE A 23 -4.93 5.90 -6.99
N ILE A 24 -4.01 6.26 -7.88
CA ILE A 24 -2.60 6.52 -7.61
C ILE A 24 -2.38 8.03 -7.56
N GLY A 25 -1.53 8.51 -6.65
CA GLY A 25 -1.10 9.91 -6.60
C GLY A 25 -2.23 10.91 -6.35
N GLY A 26 -1.97 12.19 -6.61
CA GLY A 26 -2.92 13.26 -6.24
C GLY A 26 -3.03 13.44 -4.73
N ARG A 27 -4.22 13.82 -4.26
CA ARG A 27 -4.50 14.08 -2.85
C ARG A 27 -5.16 12.85 -2.21
N PRO A 28 -4.67 12.36 -1.06
CA PRO A 28 -5.32 11.26 -0.36
C PRO A 28 -6.73 11.66 0.08
N ARG A 29 -7.61 10.66 0.15
CA ARG A 29 -8.98 10.84 0.65
C ARG A 29 -9.17 10.13 1.98
N ILE A 30 -8.51 10.62 3.02
CA ILE A 30 -8.58 10.06 4.38
C ILE A 30 -9.47 10.94 5.28
N PRO A 31 -10.03 10.43 6.38
CA PRO A 31 -10.91 11.21 7.24
C PRO A 31 -10.22 12.46 7.79
N ALA A 32 -10.96 13.56 7.95
CA ALA A 32 -10.41 14.85 8.40
C ALA A 32 -9.75 14.78 9.78
N GLY A 33 -10.20 13.89 10.66
CA GLY A 33 -9.64 13.68 12.00
C GLY A 33 -8.38 12.81 12.06
N VAL A 34 -7.89 12.29 10.93
CA VAL A 34 -6.67 11.48 10.86
C VAL A 34 -5.52 12.39 10.42
N ASP A 35 -4.45 12.51 11.18
CA ASP A 35 -3.30 13.32 10.77
C ASP A 35 -2.60 12.76 9.51
N LEU A 36 -2.02 13.65 8.70
CA LEU A 36 -1.13 13.22 7.62
C LEU A 36 0.10 12.53 8.24
N PRO A 37 0.44 11.31 7.80
CA PRO A 37 1.42 10.52 8.51
C PRO A 37 2.84 11.00 8.24
N GLN A 38 3.68 10.97 9.28
CA GLN A 38 5.08 11.36 9.23
C GLN A 38 6.02 10.16 9.35
N CYS A 39 7.19 10.28 8.73
CA CYS A 39 8.25 9.29 8.84
C CYS A 39 8.87 9.33 10.25
N ARG A 40 8.85 8.20 10.95
CA ARG A 40 9.45 8.09 12.29
C ARG A 40 10.98 8.08 12.27
N LEU A 41 11.61 8.03 11.10
CA LEU A 41 13.08 8.05 10.96
C LEU A 41 13.63 9.47 10.73
N CYS A 42 12.97 10.27 9.90
CA CYS A 42 13.47 11.61 9.52
C CYS A 42 12.50 12.76 9.83
N GLY A 43 11.29 12.47 10.32
CA GLY A 43 10.26 13.47 10.64
C GLY A 43 9.53 14.08 9.44
N ALA A 44 9.94 13.81 8.21
CA ALA A 44 9.27 14.33 7.01
C ALA A 44 7.89 13.70 6.80
N ASP A 45 6.97 14.47 6.21
CA ASP A 45 5.67 13.95 5.77
C ASP A 45 5.83 12.80 4.78
N LEU A 46 5.11 11.71 5.02
CA LEU A 46 5.11 10.58 4.10
C LEU A 46 4.40 10.95 2.80
N THR A 47 4.92 10.43 1.71
CA THR A 47 4.33 10.59 0.39
C THR A 47 3.17 9.62 0.23
N PHE A 48 2.01 10.11 -0.17
CA PHE A 48 0.86 9.30 -0.58
C PHE A 48 1.14 8.64 -1.93
N PHE A 49 1.07 7.30 -1.99
CA PHE A 49 1.29 6.53 -3.21
C PHE A 49 -0.01 6.18 -3.92
N TYR A 50 -0.92 5.51 -3.22
CA TYR A 50 -2.21 5.12 -3.79
C TYR A 50 -3.24 4.86 -2.70
N GLN A 51 -4.50 4.84 -3.11
CA GLN A 51 -5.65 4.44 -2.32
C GLN A 51 -6.49 3.46 -3.12
N VAL A 52 -7.04 2.45 -2.45
CA VAL A 52 -8.05 1.55 -3.01
C VAL A 52 -9.27 1.50 -2.10
N ALA A 53 -10.45 1.64 -2.68
CA ALA A 53 -11.71 1.33 -2.01
C ALA A 53 -12.11 -0.10 -2.34
N PHE A 54 -12.37 -0.91 -1.32
CA PHE A 54 -12.68 -2.31 -1.50
C PHE A 54 -14.14 -2.47 -1.95
N PRO A 55 -14.38 -3.13 -3.10
CA PRO A 55 -15.70 -3.25 -3.69
C PRO A 55 -16.61 -4.19 -2.88
N ALA A 56 -17.91 -4.11 -3.16
CA ALA A 56 -18.90 -5.01 -2.56
C ALA A 56 -18.53 -6.49 -2.80
N GLY A 57 -18.63 -7.31 -1.76
CA GLY A 57 -18.22 -8.72 -1.78
C GLY A 57 -16.74 -8.98 -1.48
N HIS A 58 -15.92 -7.95 -1.34
CA HIS A 58 -14.57 -8.08 -0.77
C HIS A 58 -14.64 -8.22 0.76
N VAL A 59 -13.65 -8.90 1.38
CA VAL A 59 -13.61 -9.07 2.86
C VAL A 59 -13.62 -7.73 3.61
N TRP A 60 -13.03 -6.71 3.01
CA TRP A 60 -12.98 -5.33 3.51
C TRP A 60 -13.94 -4.39 2.79
N GLN A 61 -15.05 -4.92 2.24
CA GLN A 61 -16.06 -4.08 1.59
C GLN A 61 -16.42 -2.84 2.46
N SER A 62 -16.63 -1.70 1.79
CA SER A 62 -16.91 -0.40 2.43
C SER A 62 -15.74 0.24 3.17
N LEU A 63 -14.56 -0.40 3.20
CA LEU A 63 -13.33 0.22 3.66
C LEU A 63 -12.47 0.69 2.48
N SER A 64 -11.62 1.67 2.75
CA SER A 64 -10.54 2.10 1.89
C SER A 64 -9.21 1.91 2.59
N MET A 65 -8.17 1.60 1.82
CA MET A 65 -6.79 1.53 2.27
C MET A 65 -5.96 2.54 1.49
N ALA A 66 -5.33 3.48 2.20
CA ALA A 66 -4.39 4.46 1.66
C ALA A 66 -2.96 4.13 2.11
N VAL A 67 -2.03 4.09 1.16
CA VAL A 67 -0.62 3.72 1.40
C VAL A 67 0.28 4.94 1.25
N PHE A 68 1.06 5.19 2.29
CA PHE A 68 2.03 6.27 2.37
C PHE A 68 3.42 5.70 2.65
N ALA A 69 4.46 6.24 2.03
CA ALA A 69 5.86 5.86 2.32
C ALA A 69 6.81 7.05 2.21
N CYS A 70 7.92 6.97 2.93
CA CYS A 70 8.90 8.04 2.97
C CYS A 70 9.72 8.04 1.67
N THR A 71 9.77 9.19 1.01
CA THR A 71 10.65 9.41 -0.15
C THR A 71 11.78 10.38 0.17
N SER A 72 11.84 10.90 1.40
CA SER A 72 12.80 11.92 1.84
C SER A 72 14.03 11.37 2.56
N CYS A 73 14.05 10.09 2.90
CA CYS A 73 15.24 9.43 3.47
C CYS A 73 15.31 7.97 3.01
N ALA A 74 16.51 7.40 3.07
CA ALA A 74 16.75 5.98 2.86
C ALA A 74 17.60 5.44 4.02
N HIS A 75 17.15 4.35 4.63
CA HIS A 75 17.86 3.66 5.70
C HIS A 75 17.92 2.18 5.35
N GLU A 76 19.12 1.58 5.40
CA GLU A 76 19.38 0.23 4.88
C GLU A 76 18.44 -0.84 5.47
N GLN A 77 18.15 -0.74 6.76
CA GLN A 77 17.28 -1.67 7.48
C GLN A 77 15.78 -1.50 7.19
N TYR A 78 15.37 -0.40 6.55
CA TYR A 78 13.95 -0.03 6.37
C TYR A 78 13.62 0.29 4.91
N LEU A 79 14.37 -0.22 3.94
CA LEU A 79 14.06 -0.04 2.52
C LEU A 79 12.78 -0.78 2.10
N ILE A 80 12.47 -1.86 2.80
CA ILE A 80 11.25 -2.65 2.69
C ILE A 80 10.61 -2.78 4.08
N PRO A 81 9.30 -3.11 4.17
CA PRO A 81 8.67 -3.44 5.44
C PRO A 81 9.42 -4.57 6.14
N GLU A 82 9.49 -4.50 7.47
CA GLU A 82 10.05 -5.58 8.28
C GLU A 82 9.25 -6.87 8.04
N MET A 83 9.97 -7.97 7.80
CA MET A 83 9.41 -9.29 7.60
C MET A 83 9.46 -10.08 8.90
N LEU A 84 8.48 -10.96 9.13
CA LEU A 84 8.54 -11.94 10.22
C LEU A 84 9.80 -12.82 10.09
N THR A 85 10.24 -13.37 11.22
CA THR A 85 11.36 -14.32 11.26
C THR A 85 10.85 -15.74 11.46
N GLY A 86 11.55 -16.74 10.89
CA GLY A 86 11.19 -18.15 11.01
C GLY A 86 10.33 -18.67 9.86
N VAL A 87 9.42 -19.61 10.16
CA VAL A 87 8.52 -20.22 9.17
C VAL A 87 7.40 -19.23 8.85
N LEU A 88 7.37 -18.73 7.61
CA LEU A 88 6.45 -17.67 7.19
C LEU A 88 5.06 -18.19 6.82
N ALA A 89 4.99 -19.36 6.18
CA ALA A 89 3.73 -19.99 5.79
C ALA A 89 2.88 -20.31 7.02
N GLY A 90 1.70 -19.69 7.11
CA GLY A 90 0.79 -19.84 8.24
C GLY A 90 1.29 -19.22 9.54
N ALA A 91 2.22 -18.26 9.46
CA ALA A 91 2.77 -17.62 10.65
C ALA A 91 1.71 -16.88 11.47
N ASP A 92 1.90 -16.86 12.79
CA ASP A 92 1.20 -15.94 13.69
C ASP A 92 1.98 -14.63 13.80
N ILE A 93 1.32 -13.52 13.47
CA ILE A 93 1.92 -12.20 13.61
C ILE A 93 1.83 -11.76 15.08
N PRO A 94 2.97 -11.45 15.74
CA PRO A 94 2.96 -11.06 17.14
C PRO A 94 2.14 -9.80 17.40
N GLN A 95 1.50 -9.74 18.57
CA GLN A 95 0.76 -8.55 19.01
C GLN A 95 1.67 -7.30 18.99
N GLY A 96 1.17 -6.21 18.43
CA GLY A 96 1.92 -4.95 18.33
C GLY A 96 2.88 -4.85 17.14
N PHE A 97 3.21 -5.97 16.47
CA PHE A 97 4.08 -5.94 15.30
C PHE A 97 3.53 -5.01 14.19
N LEU A 98 2.23 -5.15 13.87
CA LEU A 98 1.56 -4.39 12.80
C LEU A 98 1.45 -2.87 13.05
N THR A 99 1.65 -2.41 14.29
CA THR A 99 1.68 -0.98 14.63
C THR A 99 3.12 -0.44 14.72
N GLN A 100 4.07 -1.29 15.09
CA GLN A 100 5.48 -0.94 15.28
C GLN A 100 6.29 -0.93 13.97
N TYR A 101 6.03 -1.88 13.05
CA TYR A 101 6.83 -2.03 11.82
C TYR A 101 6.64 -0.88 10.82
N GLN A 102 5.54 -0.14 10.93
CA GLN A 102 5.22 1.04 10.11
C GLN A 102 6.03 2.26 10.57
N ARG A 103 7.34 2.28 10.28
CA ARG A 103 8.28 3.33 10.70
C ARG A 103 8.42 4.45 9.68
N ASN A 104 8.76 4.10 8.45
CA ASN A 104 8.93 5.01 7.32
C ASN A 104 7.82 4.84 6.26
N PHE A 105 6.76 4.14 6.61
CA PHE A 105 5.54 4.03 5.84
C PHE A 105 4.34 4.00 6.78
N ARG A 106 3.15 4.24 6.24
CA ARG A 106 1.88 4.15 6.96
C ARG A 106 0.81 3.63 6.02
N ILE A 107 -0.01 2.74 6.54
CA ILE A 107 -1.25 2.31 5.92
C ILE A 107 -2.40 2.85 6.76
N VAL A 108 -3.26 3.63 6.14
CA VAL A 108 -4.45 4.19 6.77
C VAL A 108 -5.65 3.42 6.22
N VAL A 109 -6.37 2.74 7.11
CA VAL A 109 -7.62 2.04 6.77
C VAL A 109 -8.79 2.77 7.42
N PHE A 110 -9.85 3.00 6.67
CA PHE A 110 -10.99 3.81 7.11
C PHE A 110 -12.26 3.45 6.34
N GLU A 111 -13.44 3.81 6.85
CA GLU A 111 -14.69 3.68 6.10
C GLU A 111 -14.65 4.55 4.85
N THR A 112 -14.85 3.99 3.65
CA THR A 112 -14.72 4.70 2.37
C THR A 112 -15.54 5.98 2.32
N ARG A 113 -16.76 5.97 2.87
CA ARG A 113 -17.67 7.12 2.91
C ARG A 113 -17.20 8.27 3.81
N SER A 114 -16.30 8.00 4.75
CA SER A 114 -15.72 9.00 5.65
C SER A 114 -14.47 9.68 5.05
N GLY A 115 -14.02 9.23 3.87
CA GLY A 115 -12.84 9.76 3.20
C GLY A 115 -13.10 11.13 2.58
N GLU A 116 -12.35 12.12 3.04
CA GLU A 116 -12.37 13.49 2.54
C GLU A 116 -11.05 13.83 1.86
N GLN A 117 -11.11 14.59 0.76
CA GLN A 117 -9.91 14.99 0.06
C GLN A 117 -9.06 15.94 0.92
N ARG A 118 -7.81 15.57 1.16
CA ARG A 118 -6.89 16.34 2.00
C ARG A 118 -6.27 17.50 1.25
N MET A 119 -6.83 18.69 1.47
CA MET A 119 -6.38 19.94 0.84
C MET A 119 -5.07 20.47 1.43
N ASP A 120 -4.74 20.05 2.65
CA ASP A 120 -3.48 20.31 3.36
C ASP A 120 -2.30 19.44 2.88
N TYR A 121 -2.56 18.41 2.05
CA TYR A 121 -1.50 17.59 1.46
C TYR A 121 -1.03 18.14 0.11
N THR A 122 0.27 18.32 -0.07
CA THR A 122 0.86 18.67 -1.39
C THR A 122 1.13 17.41 -2.21
N PRO A 123 0.47 17.22 -3.38
CA PRO A 123 0.73 16.08 -4.26
C PRO A 123 2.18 16.01 -4.73
N LYS A 124 2.74 14.80 -4.76
CA LYS A 124 4.09 14.52 -5.28
C LYS A 124 4.08 13.52 -6.43
N ILE A 125 3.06 12.67 -6.49
CA ILE A 125 2.85 11.65 -7.53
C ILE A 125 1.66 12.11 -8.37
N ARG A 126 1.79 12.02 -9.69
CA ARG A 126 0.73 12.33 -10.65
C ARG A 126 -0.48 11.44 -10.45
N PHE A 127 -1.64 12.06 -10.53
CA PHE A 127 -2.92 11.38 -10.36
C PHE A 127 -3.24 10.43 -11.52
N ASN A 128 -3.49 9.15 -11.22
CA ASN A 128 -4.04 8.16 -12.15
C ASN A 128 -5.23 7.45 -11.50
N ARG A 129 -6.29 7.20 -12.25
CA ARG A 129 -7.46 6.45 -11.75
C ARG A 129 -7.15 4.96 -11.75
N LEU A 130 -7.56 4.27 -10.68
CA LEU A 130 -7.54 2.80 -10.62
C LEU A 130 -8.95 2.28 -10.89
N GLU A 131 -9.12 1.55 -11.97
CA GLU A 131 -10.34 0.80 -12.26
C GLU A 131 -10.24 -0.61 -11.70
N LEU A 132 -11.32 -1.05 -11.04
CA LEU A 132 -11.43 -2.38 -10.46
C LEU A 132 -12.38 -3.22 -11.31
N VAL A 133 -11.82 -4.10 -12.15
CA VAL A 133 -12.57 -4.92 -13.09
C VAL A 133 -12.92 -6.28 -12.47
N PRO A 134 -14.21 -6.59 -12.20
CA PRO A 134 -14.59 -7.87 -11.61
C PRO A 134 -14.12 -9.06 -12.44
N SER A 135 -13.62 -10.10 -11.78
CA SER A 135 -13.05 -11.28 -12.44
C SER A 135 -13.37 -12.57 -11.69
N ARG A 136 -13.62 -13.64 -12.44
CA ARG A 136 -13.72 -15.00 -11.90
C ARG A 136 -12.38 -15.73 -11.85
N LYS A 137 -11.32 -15.15 -12.42
CA LYS A 137 -9.98 -15.75 -12.52
C LYS A 137 -9.15 -15.43 -11.27
N THR A 138 -9.48 -16.07 -10.15
CA THR A 138 -8.89 -15.77 -8.83
C THR A 138 -7.39 -16.02 -8.73
N ALA A 139 -6.83 -16.92 -9.55
CA ALA A 139 -5.41 -17.26 -9.57
C ALA A 139 -4.62 -16.61 -10.73
N ALA A 140 -5.22 -15.67 -11.47
CA ALA A 140 -4.52 -15.01 -12.57
C ALA A 140 -3.38 -14.12 -12.03
N LYS A 141 -2.20 -14.28 -12.63
CA LYS A 141 -0.98 -13.50 -12.36
C LYS A 141 -1.13 -12.08 -12.91
N ARG A 142 -1.87 -11.24 -12.18
CA ARG A 142 -2.10 -9.80 -12.44
C ARG A 142 -2.17 -9.04 -11.11
N ASN A 143 -2.08 -7.71 -11.18
CA ASN A 143 -2.44 -6.85 -10.05
C ASN A 143 -3.93 -7.01 -9.74
N LYS A 144 -4.29 -7.28 -8.48
CA LYS A 144 -5.67 -7.62 -8.12
C LYS A 144 -6.01 -7.35 -6.66
N LEU A 145 -7.30 -7.17 -6.39
CA LEU A 145 -7.92 -7.24 -5.06
C LEU A 145 -8.61 -8.59 -4.90
N GLY A 146 -8.45 -9.23 -3.75
CA GLY A 146 -8.99 -10.55 -3.45
C GLY A 146 -8.47 -11.68 -4.35
N GLY A 147 -9.18 -12.81 -4.36
CA GLY A 147 -8.75 -14.03 -5.02
C GLY A 147 -7.59 -14.72 -4.29
N LYS A 148 -6.68 -15.36 -5.04
CA LYS A 148 -5.54 -16.11 -4.49
C LYS A 148 -4.22 -15.39 -4.80
N PRO A 149 -3.31 -15.21 -3.83
CA PRO A 149 -2.01 -14.59 -4.09
C PRO A 149 -1.24 -15.37 -5.15
N ASN A 150 -0.53 -14.67 -6.03
CA ASN A 150 0.45 -15.28 -6.92
C ASN A 150 1.85 -14.99 -6.42
N TRP A 151 2.36 -15.88 -5.57
CA TRP A 151 3.71 -15.80 -5.03
C TRP A 151 4.77 -15.84 -6.13
N LEU A 152 5.83 -15.05 -5.94
CA LEU A 152 7.03 -15.11 -6.77
C LEU A 152 7.96 -16.24 -6.28
N LEU A 153 8.08 -16.35 -4.96
CA LEU A 153 8.83 -17.39 -4.26
C LEU A 153 7.84 -18.38 -3.62
N ASP A 154 8.05 -18.72 -2.35
CA ASP A 154 7.17 -19.59 -1.58
C ASP A 154 5.97 -18.84 -0.98
N ASP A 155 5.00 -19.60 -0.48
CA ASP A 155 3.84 -19.07 0.22
C ASP A 155 4.25 -18.53 1.59
N GLU A 156 4.00 -17.24 1.81
CA GLU A 156 4.30 -16.54 3.06
C GLU A 156 3.01 -16.02 3.73
N SER A 157 1.84 -16.58 3.37
CA SER A 157 0.55 -16.15 3.91
C SER A 157 0.54 -16.27 5.44
N PRO A 158 0.32 -15.18 6.20
CA PRO A 158 0.09 -15.28 7.64
C PRO A 158 -1.26 -15.97 7.92
N ALA A 159 -1.33 -16.74 9.00
CA ALA A 159 -2.58 -17.34 9.45
C ALA A 159 -3.36 -16.39 10.37
N THR A 160 -2.69 -15.83 11.36
CA THR A 160 -3.32 -15.06 12.44
C THR A 160 -2.49 -13.84 12.85
N TYR A 161 -3.13 -12.92 13.55
CA TYR A 161 -2.54 -11.86 14.35
C TYR A 161 -2.92 -12.07 15.81
N ALA A 162 -1.94 -11.95 16.71
CA ALA A 162 -2.09 -12.19 18.14
C ALA A 162 -2.80 -13.52 18.45
N SER A 163 -2.40 -14.57 17.72
CA SER A 163 -2.83 -15.96 17.81
C SER A 163 -4.33 -16.23 17.61
N SER A 164 -5.13 -15.20 17.36
CA SER A 164 -6.60 -15.28 17.46
C SER A 164 -7.34 -14.58 16.35
N VAL A 165 -6.76 -13.53 15.75
CA VAL A 165 -7.43 -12.75 14.70
C VAL A 165 -7.00 -13.28 13.34
N PRO A 166 -7.88 -13.88 12.53
CA PRO A 166 -7.49 -14.42 11.22
C PRO A 166 -6.99 -13.32 10.29
N MET A 167 -5.94 -13.64 9.52
CA MET A 167 -5.45 -12.79 8.45
C MET A 167 -5.97 -13.28 7.10
N LYS A 168 -6.39 -12.34 6.25
CA LYS A 168 -6.97 -12.60 4.93
C LYS A 168 -6.21 -11.84 3.87
N PHE A 169 -5.99 -12.48 2.73
CA PHE A 169 -5.43 -11.81 1.57
C PHE A 169 -6.36 -10.69 1.08
N LEU A 170 -5.81 -9.50 0.90
CA LEU A 170 -6.54 -8.31 0.48
C LEU A 170 -6.27 -7.97 -0.98
N MET A 171 -4.99 -7.87 -1.35
CA MET A 171 -4.59 -7.46 -2.69
C MET A 171 -3.12 -7.76 -2.96
N GLN A 172 -2.74 -7.70 -4.23
CA GLN A 172 -1.35 -7.76 -4.67
C GLN A 172 -1.03 -6.71 -5.74
N TRP A 173 0.22 -6.25 -5.70
CA TRP A 173 0.93 -5.63 -6.81
C TRP A 173 2.07 -6.55 -7.22
N ILE A 174 1.86 -7.43 -8.20
CA ILE A 174 2.94 -8.28 -8.74
C ILE A 174 3.85 -7.52 -9.69
N GLU A 175 3.33 -6.43 -10.26
CA GLU A 175 4.07 -5.45 -11.04
C GLU A 175 3.63 -4.09 -10.50
N PRO A 176 4.24 -3.62 -9.40
CA PRO A 176 3.94 -2.30 -8.87
C PRO A 176 4.21 -1.25 -9.94
N PRO A 177 3.33 -0.25 -10.09
CA PRO A 177 3.56 0.83 -11.02
C PRO A 177 4.80 1.64 -10.58
N ARG A 178 5.48 2.23 -11.55
CA ARG A 178 6.34 3.39 -11.28
C ARG A 178 5.44 4.59 -11.03
N PHE A 179 5.69 5.31 -9.96
CA PHE A 179 4.84 6.41 -9.54
C PHE A 179 5.40 7.72 -10.09
N ASP A 180 4.93 8.12 -11.27
CA ASP A 180 5.40 9.32 -11.97
C ASP A 180 5.21 10.58 -11.12
N LEU A 181 6.22 11.44 -11.12
CA LEU A 181 6.27 12.62 -10.26
C LEU A 181 5.56 13.83 -10.85
N GLU A 182 4.95 14.63 -9.97
CA GLU A 182 4.63 16.03 -10.29
C GLU A 182 5.92 16.80 -10.61
N ASP A 183 5.84 17.87 -11.39
CA ASP A 183 7.02 18.52 -11.96
C ASP A 183 7.95 19.12 -10.89
N ASP A 184 7.39 19.65 -9.80
CA ASP A 184 8.10 20.22 -8.67
C ASP A 184 8.41 19.23 -7.54
N ALA A 185 7.95 17.98 -7.64
CA ALA A 185 8.18 16.98 -6.61
C ALA A 185 9.67 16.64 -6.48
N PRO A 186 10.19 16.52 -5.24
CA PRO A 186 11.58 16.19 -4.99
C PRO A 186 11.89 14.76 -5.45
N ALA A 187 13.15 14.47 -5.79
CA ALA A 187 13.55 13.10 -6.10
C ALA A 187 13.47 12.19 -4.86
N GLN A 188 13.19 10.89 -5.06
CA GLN A 188 13.25 9.91 -3.97
C GLN A 188 14.69 9.74 -3.52
N ILE A 189 14.92 9.80 -2.21
CA ILE A 189 16.21 9.44 -1.62
C ILE A 189 16.33 7.92 -1.63
N ARG A 190 17.47 7.43 -2.14
CA ARG A 190 17.85 6.01 -2.21
C ARG A 190 19.24 5.82 -1.61
N LEU A 191 19.63 4.58 -1.33
CA LEU A 191 21.02 4.29 -1.01
C LEU A 191 21.84 4.19 -2.30
N GLY A 192 22.88 5.03 -2.40
CA GLY A 192 23.88 4.93 -3.46
C GLY A 192 24.79 3.72 -3.28
N LEU A 193 25.67 3.47 -4.26
CA LEU A 193 26.58 2.32 -4.28
C LEU A 193 27.54 2.24 -3.08
N ARG A 194 27.75 3.36 -2.39
CA ARG A 194 28.58 3.45 -1.18
C ARG A 194 27.76 3.37 0.13
N GLY A 195 26.49 2.96 0.05
CA GLY A 195 25.56 2.91 1.18
C GLY A 195 25.11 4.28 1.70
N LYS A 196 25.46 5.37 1.02
CA LYS A 196 25.07 6.72 1.43
C LYS A 196 23.76 7.15 0.78
N PRO A 197 22.83 7.78 1.53
CA PRO A 197 21.63 8.35 0.94
C PRO A 197 21.94 9.41 -0.12
N GLU A 198 21.32 9.30 -1.29
CA GLU A 198 21.43 10.24 -2.40
C GLU A 198 20.10 10.35 -3.16
N PRO A 199 19.80 11.48 -3.82
CA PRO A 199 18.62 11.60 -4.66
C PRO A 199 18.71 10.68 -5.88
N SER A 200 17.61 10.00 -6.19
CA SER A 200 17.43 9.25 -7.43
C SER A 200 17.51 10.18 -8.64
N ARG A 201 18.04 9.66 -9.76
CA ARG A 201 18.05 10.36 -11.05
C ARG A 201 16.75 10.17 -11.83
N HIS A 202 15.86 9.30 -11.34
CA HIS A 202 14.60 8.99 -12.00
C HIS A 202 13.49 9.97 -11.60
N ARG A 203 12.57 10.23 -12.54
CA ARG A 203 11.38 11.07 -12.34
C ARG A 203 10.13 10.24 -11.99
N TYR A 204 10.34 9.22 -11.17
CA TYR A 204 9.30 8.42 -10.56
C TYR A 204 9.75 7.99 -9.16
N TYR A 205 8.80 7.67 -8.29
CA TYR A 205 9.06 6.95 -7.05
C TYR A 205 8.84 5.45 -7.23
N GLU A 206 9.53 4.67 -6.41
CA GLU A 206 9.30 3.24 -6.23
C GLU A 206 8.85 3.00 -4.80
N LEU A 207 7.79 2.19 -4.64
CA LEU A 207 7.35 1.72 -3.33
C LEU A 207 8.10 0.43 -3.01
N PHE A 208 8.78 0.38 -1.86
CA PHE A 208 9.51 -0.79 -1.37
C PHE A 208 10.43 -1.44 -2.42
N LEU A 209 11.29 -0.61 -3.02
CA LEU A 209 12.24 -1.00 -4.07
C LEU A 209 11.61 -1.57 -5.35
N GLY A 210 10.30 -1.39 -5.54
CA GLY A 210 9.57 -1.95 -6.68
C GLY A 210 9.30 -3.46 -6.56
N ASN A 211 9.49 -4.04 -5.37
CA ASN A 211 9.24 -5.45 -5.10
C ASN A 211 7.75 -5.81 -5.28
N GLN A 212 7.46 -7.09 -5.54
CA GLN A 212 6.07 -7.57 -5.53
C GLN A 212 5.48 -7.42 -4.14
N LEU A 213 4.28 -6.87 -4.05
CA LEU A 213 3.62 -6.55 -2.79
C LEU A 213 2.40 -7.45 -2.60
N TYR A 214 2.26 -8.00 -1.41
CA TYR A 214 1.09 -8.76 -0.98
C TYR A 214 0.58 -8.18 0.34
N PHE A 215 -0.71 -7.88 0.39
CA PHE A 215 -1.34 -7.26 1.54
C PHE A 215 -2.27 -8.26 2.21
N PHE A 216 -2.09 -8.44 3.51
CA PHE A 216 -2.95 -9.26 4.34
C PHE A 216 -3.57 -8.39 5.43
N GLY A 217 -4.87 -8.56 5.65
CA GLY A 217 -5.65 -7.78 6.60
C GLY A 217 -6.31 -8.66 7.64
N THR A 218 -6.56 -8.12 8.82
CA THR A 218 -7.44 -8.75 9.82
C THR A 218 -8.84 -8.97 9.25
N GLU A 219 -9.50 -10.06 9.63
CA GLU A 219 -10.86 -10.36 9.19
C GLU A 219 -11.87 -9.28 9.62
N ALA A 220 -12.96 -9.14 8.85
CA ALA A 220 -14.04 -8.19 9.15
C ALA A 220 -14.59 -8.40 10.57
N GLY A 221 -14.88 -7.29 11.27
CA GLY A 221 -15.33 -7.30 12.66
C GLY A 221 -14.22 -7.09 13.69
N HIS A 222 -12.96 -7.10 13.27
CA HIS A 222 -11.80 -6.71 14.09
C HIS A 222 -11.28 -5.33 13.68
N GLU A 223 -10.40 -4.74 14.51
CA GLU A 223 -9.64 -3.55 14.13
C GLU A 223 -8.86 -3.83 12.84
N PRO A 224 -9.00 -2.99 11.79
CA PRO A 224 -8.37 -3.24 10.50
C PRO A 224 -6.86 -2.97 10.58
N LEU A 225 -6.08 -4.04 10.63
CA LEU A 225 -4.62 -4.00 10.61
C LEU A 225 -4.11 -4.67 9.33
N VAL A 226 -2.99 -4.16 8.81
CA VAL A 226 -2.42 -4.64 7.53
C VAL A 226 -0.99 -5.10 7.74
N TYR A 227 -0.69 -6.30 7.27
CA TYR A 227 0.66 -6.80 7.04
C TYR A 227 1.01 -6.71 5.56
N VAL A 228 2.19 -6.19 5.26
CA VAL A 228 2.73 -6.13 3.89
C VAL A 228 3.89 -7.10 3.77
N ILE A 229 3.81 -7.98 2.78
CA ILE A 229 4.88 -8.87 2.38
C ILE A 229 5.48 -8.36 1.08
N THR A 230 6.81 -8.38 0.98
CA THR A 230 7.53 -8.03 -0.25
C THR A 230 8.37 -9.20 -0.74
N GLN A 231 8.29 -9.53 -2.03
CA GLN A 231 9.15 -10.54 -2.67
C GLN A 231 9.90 -9.95 -3.88
N ILE A 232 11.13 -10.42 -4.09
CA ILE A 232 12.07 -10.03 -5.15
C ILE A 232 12.53 -11.24 -5.95
#